data_AF-A0A1F3BQI3-F1
#
_entry.id   AF-A0A1F3BQI3-F1
#
_cell.length_a   1.000
_cell.length_b   1.000
_cell.length_c   1.000
_cell.angle_alpha   90.00
_cell.angle_beta   90.00
_cell.angle_gamma   90.00
#
_symmetry.space_group_name_H-M   'P 1'
#
loop_
_entity.id
_entity.type
_entity.pdbx_description
1 polymer ?
#
loop_
_entity_poly.entity_id
_entity_poly.type
_entity_poly.pdbx_seq_one_letter_code
_entity_poly.pdbx_strand_id
1 'polypeptide(L)'
;MGIFDFFGSKGGGKAGLRKQAQKVTVKYGPPENRQKVIDQLADMDTPEALAVLCLRFTIRADPGITDDEEKEHVRQILVSAGEKAVGPVKEFLEAQVSGVSWGLRVLAELRPPEDVVGTGLKLLHRLGREYSRDPEKKLVLLSWLAEHHGDLTSLTHAAVASTPASAAAVEASSGSVEGGAPGVEDTLLALLEDFSDDVRIAALRVVARQSLTERTREALVELLLRDKDNARVRGEVLQALADLGADVKGYRPSVEALLVEPYSLDREGKVKKGR
;
A
#
# COMPACT_ATOMS: atom_id res chain seq x y z
N MET A 1 -7.35 12.99 -10.37
CA MET A 1 -7.01 14.42 -10.23
C MET A 1 -5.53 14.53 -9.97
N GLY A 2 -4.85 15.47 -10.60
CA GLY A 2 -3.44 15.74 -10.33
C GLY A 2 -3.28 16.54 -9.04
N ILE A 3 -2.09 16.46 -8.42
CA ILE A 3 -1.75 17.27 -7.23
C ILE A 3 -1.97 18.77 -7.44
N PHE A 4 -2.06 19.22 -8.70
CA PHE A 4 -2.27 20.63 -9.06
C PHE A 4 -3.73 21.06 -9.14
N ASP A 5 -4.67 20.11 -9.14
CA ASP A 5 -6.11 20.40 -9.23
C ASP A 5 -6.66 20.93 -7.89
N PHE A 6 -5.98 20.66 -6.76
CA PHE A 6 -6.37 21.08 -5.42
C PHE A 6 -5.84 22.45 -5.00
N PHE A 7 -4.81 22.96 -5.67
CA PHE A 7 -4.43 24.35 -5.49
C PHE A 7 -5.64 25.22 -5.90
N GLY A 8 -6.13 26.14 -5.06
CA GLY A 8 -7.32 26.95 -5.34
C GLY A 8 -7.18 27.89 -6.56
N SER A 9 -8.29 28.29 -7.20
CA SER A 9 -8.31 29.02 -8.49
C SER A 9 -7.84 30.49 -8.45
N LYS A 10 -7.50 31.07 -7.30
CA LYS A 10 -7.23 32.52 -7.19
C LYS A 10 -5.91 32.80 -6.44
N GLY A 11 -4.83 33.08 -7.16
CA GLY A 11 -3.60 33.64 -6.58
C GLY A 11 -2.32 33.40 -7.40
N GLY A 12 -1.44 34.41 -7.50
CA GLY A 12 -0.16 34.35 -8.21
C GLY A 12 0.83 33.30 -7.68
N GLY A 13 0.62 32.78 -6.46
CA GLY A 13 1.45 31.72 -5.85
C GLY A 13 1.45 30.39 -6.63
N LYS A 14 0.35 30.05 -7.33
CA LYS A 14 0.24 28.83 -8.16
C LYS A 14 1.28 28.76 -9.27
N ALA A 15 1.53 29.88 -9.95
CA ALA A 15 2.49 29.94 -11.04
C ALA A 15 3.93 29.74 -10.52
N GLY A 16 4.22 30.21 -9.30
CA GLY A 16 5.49 29.96 -8.61
C GLY A 16 5.68 28.49 -8.29
N LEU A 17 4.71 27.86 -7.63
CA LEU A 17 4.75 26.45 -7.25
C LEU A 17 4.86 25.51 -8.46
N ARG A 18 4.18 25.80 -9.57
CA ARG A 18 4.35 25.02 -10.81
C ARG A 18 5.76 25.10 -11.37
N LYS A 19 6.40 26.27 -11.31
CA LYS A 19 7.80 26.43 -11.73
C LYS A 19 8.75 25.69 -10.77
N GLN A 20 8.49 25.73 -9.47
CA GLN A 20 9.27 24.99 -8.48
C GLN A 20 9.13 23.48 -8.68
N ALA A 21 7.92 22.98 -8.94
CA ALA A 21 7.66 21.59 -9.27
C ALA A 21 8.48 21.12 -10.48
N GLN A 22 8.49 21.90 -11.56
CA GLN A 22 9.30 21.58 -12.74
C GLN A 22 10.79 21.47 -12.40
N LYS A 23 11.30 22.35 -11.53
CA LYS A 23 12.72 22.38 -11.15
C LYS A 23 13.11 21.27 -10.18
N VAL A 24 12.26 20.96 -9.21
CA VAL A 24 12.55 19.92 -8.19
C VAL A 24 12.56 18.52 -8.81
N THR A 25 11.86 18.32 -9.93
CA THR A 25 11.81 17.04 -10.65
C THR A 25 12.83 16.94 -11.80
N VAL A 26 13.77 17.88 -11.94
CA VAL A 26 14.75 17.84 -13.03
C VAL A 26 15.74 16.69 -12.80
N LYS A 27 15.68 15.67 -13.67
CA LYS A 27 16.57 14.50 -13.59
C LYS A 27 18.06 14.84 -13.80
N TYR A 28 18.36 15.72 -14.74
CA TYR A 28 19.73 16.01 -15.18
C TYR A 28 20.16 17.44 -14.89
N GLY A 29 21.42 17.61 -14.50
CA GLY A 29 22.02 18.91 -14.26
C GLY A 29 22.53 19.08 -12.83
N PRO A 30 23.05 20.26 -12.50
CA PRO A 30 23.70 20.50 -11.21
C PRO A 30 22.72 20.32 -10.03
N PRO A 31 23.06 19.48 -9.02
CA PRO A 31 22.18 19.20 -7.88
C PRO A 31 21.87 20.45 -7.06
N GLU A 32 22.76 21.44 -7.05
CA GLU A 32 22.59 22.71 -6.33
C GLU A 32 21.33 23.46 -6.77
N ASN A 33 20.93 23.29 -8.04
CA ASN A 33 19.70 23.89 -8.56
C ASN A 33 18.44 23.26 -7.95
N ARG A 34 18.45 21.93 -7.72
CA ARG A 34 17.36 21.23 -7.05
C ARG A 34 17.39 21.53 -5.57
N GLN A 35 18.55 21.45 -4.93
CA GLN A 35 18.73 21.76 -3.51
C GLN A 35 18.18 23.15 -3.17
N LYS A 36 18.55 24.18 -3.95
CA LYS A 36 18.03 25.53 -3.77
C LYS A 36 16.50 25.60 -3.85
N VAL A 37 15.87 24.81 -4.71
CA VAL A 37 14.40 24.76 -4.82
C VAL A 37 13.78 23.99 -3.66
N ILE A 38 14.42 22.92 -3.19
CA ILE A 38 14.02 22.17 -2.00
C ILE A 38 14.02 23.11 -0.79
N ASP A 39 15.11 23.85 -0.57
CA ASP A 39 15.23 24.78 0.55
C ASP A 39 14.21 25.93 0.44
N GLN A 40 14.00 26.48 -0.75
CA GLN A 40 12.96 27.49 -0.98
C GLN A 40 11.55 26.99 -0.67
N LEU A 41 11.23 25.75 -1.02
CA LEU A 41 9.93 25.15 -0.70
C LEU A 41 9.81 24.84 0.80
N ALA A 42 10.91 24.45 1.45
CA ALA A 42 10.97 24.25 2.89
C ALA A 42 10.71 25.56 3.64
N ASP A 43 11.35 26.66 3.23
CA ASP A 43 11.17 27.99 3.82
C ASP A 43 9.74 28.52 3.69
N MET A 44 9.01 28.13 2.65
CA MET A 44 7.60 28.49 2.49
C MET A 44 6.72 27.83 3.57
N ASP A 45 7.06 26.60 3.96
CA ASP A 45 6.43 25.85 5.06
C ASP A 45 4.88 25.81 5.02
N THR A 46 4.32 25.86 3.80
CA THR A 46 2.87 25.72 3.55
C THR A 46 2.53 24.34 3.03
N PRO A 47 1.31 23.82 3.28
CA PRO A 47 0.88 22.52 2.75
C PRO A 47 1.10 22.39 1.24
N GLU A 48 0.91 23.48 0.49
CA GLU A 48 1.10 23.48 -0.96
C GLU A 48 2.56 23.30 -1.38
N ALA A 49 3.49 23.93 -0.67
CA ALA A 49 4.93 23.76 -0.92
C ALA A 49 5.39 22.35 -0.54
N LEU A 50 4.90 21.82 0.59
CA LEU A 50 5.16 20.45 1.04
C LEU A 50 4.64 19.40 0.02
N ALA A 51 3.48 19.65 -0.61
CA ALA A 51 2.97 18.79 -1.68
C ALA A 51 3.89 18.79 -2.91
N VAL A 52 4.47 19.95 -3.27
CA VAL A 52 5.44 20.05 -4.36
C VAL A 52 6.76 19.34 -4.00
N LEU A 53 7.21 19.44 -2.74
CA LEU A 53 8.41 18.72 -2.27
C LEU A 53 8.28 17.21 -2.45
N CYS A 54 7.10 16.64 -2.19
CA CYS A 54 6.85 15.20 -2.36
C CYS A 54 7.14 14.72 -3.79
N LEU A 55 7.01 15.57 -4.82
CA LEU A 55 7.36 15.22 -6.19
C LEU A 55 8.83 14.82 -6.36
N ARG A 56 9.74 15.24 -5.47
CA ARG A 56 11.14 14.84 -5.55
C ARG A 56 11.29 13.32 -5.43
N PHE A 57 10.37 12.64 -4.75
CA PHE A 57 10.38 11.18 -4.60
C PHE A 57 10.13 10.41 -5.90
N THR A 58 9.55 11.04 -6.94
CA THR A 58 9.13 10.35 -8.18
C THR A 58 10.24 10.22 -9.22
N ILE A 59 11.37 10.91 -9.04
CA ILE A 59 12.47 10.97 -9.99
C ILE A 59 13.71 10.32 -9.39
N ARG A 60 14.51 9.62 -10.21
CA ARG A 60 15.86 9.17 -9.88
C ARG A 60 16.87 10.04 -10.63
N ALA A 61 17.60 10.89 -9.91
CA ALA A 61 18.70 11.67 -10.46
C ALA A 61 20.02 10.88 -10.43
N ASP A 62 20.96 11.26 -11.29
CA ASP A 62 22.31 10.70 -11.36
C ASP A 62 23.34 11.74 -10.88
N PRO A 63 24.33 11.37 -10.04
CA PRO A 63 24.55 10.03 -9.48
C PRO A 63 23.52 9.68 -8.39
N GLY A 64 23.25 8.39 -8.22
CA GLY A 64 22.20 7.89 -7.31
C GLY A 64 22.40 8.28 -5.83
N ILE A 65 23.65 8.41 -5.37
CA ILE A 65 23.95 8.83 -3.99
C ILE A 65 23.36 10.22 -3.70
N THR A 66 23.55 11.17 -4.62
CA THR A 66 23.00 12.53 -4.48
C THR A 66 21.47 12.51 -4.52
N ASP A 67 20.85 11.64 -5.33
CA ASP A 67 19.39 11.46 -5.31
C ASP A 67 18.88 10.95 -3.96
N ASP A 68 19.59 9.99 -3.36
CA ASP A 68 19.24 9.43 -2.05
C ASP A 68 19.37 10.48 -0.93
N GLU A 69 20.45 11.28 -0.95
CA GLU A 69 20.66 12.40 -0.02
C GLU A 69 19.56 13.47 -0.15
N GLU A 70 19.23 13.89 -1.38
CA GLU A 70 18.17 14.88 -1.63
C GLU A 70 16.80 14.37 -1.14
N LYS A 71 16.46 13.10 -1.37
CA LYS A 71 15.20 12.52 -0.91
C LYS A 71 15.16 12.38 0.60
N GLU A 72 16.28 12.01 1.23
CA GLU A 72 16.35 11.96 2.69
C GLU A 72 16.21 13.37 3.30
N HIS A 73 16.80 14.40 2.71
CA HIS A 73 16.59 15.80 3.11
C HIS A 73 15.12 16.21 2.99
N VAL A 74 14.47 15.91 1.86
CA VAL A 74 13.03 16.16 1.68
C VAL A 74 12.19 15.41 2.72
N ARG A 75 12.53 14.16 3.04
CA ARG A 75 11.86 13.39 4.09
C ARG A 75 11.97 14.10 5.45
N GLN A 76 13.17 14.56 5.81
CA GLN A 76 13.42 15.26 7.08
C GLN A 76 12.64 16.58 7.17
N ILE A 77 12.56 17.35 6.08
CA ILE A 77 11.74 18.56 5.99
C ILE A 77 10.27 18.24 6.25
N LEU A 78 9.72 17.23 5.56
CA LEU A 78 8.31 16.85 5.70
C LEU A 78 7.98 16.35 7.11
N VAL A 79 8.86 15.54 7.72
CA VAL A 79 8.69 15.07 9.10
C VAL A 79 8.74 16.25 10.08
N SER A 80 9.68 17.18 9.89
CA SER A 80 9.81 18.37 10.74
C SER A 80 8.61 19.32 10.63
N ALA A 81 7.94 19.37 9.47
CA ALA A 81 6.73 20.15 9.27
C ALA A 81 5.50 19.59 10.03
N GLY A 82 5.58 18.35 10.53
CA GLY A 82 4.58 17.74 11.40
C GLY A 82 3.21 17.60 10.73
N GLU A 83 2.15 17.98 11.46
CA GLU A 83 0.75 17.81 11.01
C GLU A 83 0.46 18.50 9.66
N LYS A 84 1.17 19.58 9.32
CA LYS A 84 1.02 20.30 8.04
C LYS A 84 1.39 19.44 6.83
N ALA A 85 2.27 18.45 7.00
CA ALA A 85 2.70 17.56 5.93
C ALA A 85 1.76 16.37 5.72
N VAL A 86 0.88 16.04 6.68
CA VAL A 86 0.05 14.83 6.64
C VAL A 86 -0.88 14.83 5.43
N GLY A 87 -1.62 15.93 5.20
CA GLY A 87 -2.49 16.10 4.04
C GLY A 87 -1.72 15.97 2.72
N PRO A 88 -0.67 16.80 2.49
CA PRO A 88 0.20 16.72 1.32
C PRO A 88 0.78 15.33 1.02
N VAL A 89 1.23 14.60 2.04
CA VAL A 89 1.80 13.26 1.89
C VAL A 89 0.72 12.25 1.51
N LYS A 90 -0.47 12.31 2.12
CA LYS A 90 -1.61 11.45 1.74
C LYS A 90 -2.06 11.73 0.30
N GLU A 91 -2.15 12.99 -0.09
CA GLU A 91 -2.48 13.38 -1.48
C GLU A 91 -1.43 12.87 -2.48
N PHE A 92 -0.14 12.98 -2.14
CA PHE A 92 0.94 12.41 -2.94
C PHE A 92 0.78 10.90 -3.11
N LEU A 93 0.54 10.18 -2.00
CA LEU A 93 0.31 8.73 -2.01
C LEU A 93 -0.94 8.35 -2.79
N GLU A 94 -1.96 9.19 -2.86
CA GLU A 94 -3.14 8.96 -3.69
C GLU A 94 -2.88 9.20 -5.18
N ALA A 95 -2.17 10.28 -5.52
CA ALA A 95 -2.03 10.76 -6.89
C ALA A 95 -0.86 10.13 -7.67
N GLN A 96 0.25 9.79 -7.00
CA GLN A 96 1.47 9.33 -7.66
C GLN A 96 1.57 7.81 -7.71
N VAL A 97 2.16 7.28 -8.78
CA VAL A 97 2.42 5.84 -8.95
C VAL A 97 3.81 5.47 -8.44
N SER A 98 4.80 6.35 -8.63
CA SER A 98 6.19 6.16 -8.18
C SER A 98 6.50 6.95 -6.91
N GLY A 99 7.59 6.59 -6.22
CA GLY A 99 8.03 7.25 -4.98
C GLY A 99 7.17 6.94 -3.76
N VAL A 100 6.23 5.99 -3.88
CA VAL A 100 5.26 5.61 -2.84
C VAL A 100 5.94 5.15 -1.55
N SER A 101 7.06 4.42 -1.64
CA SER A 101 7.82 3.97 -0.47
C SER A 101 8.35 5.14 0.38
N TRP A 102 8.78 6.23 -0.25
CA TRP A 102 9.21 7.44 0.48
C TRP A 102 8.03 8.15 1.16
N GLY A 103 6.88 8.25 0.46
CA GLY A 103 5.66 8.81 1.05
C GLY A 103 5.18 8.00 2.26
N LEU A 104 5.24 6.66 2.20
CA LEU A 104 4.90 5.79 3.33
C LEU A 104 5.87 5.97 4.51
N ARG A 105 7.18 6.08 4.24
CA ARG A 105 8.18 6.37 5.28
C ARG A 105 7.92 7.70 5.99
N VAL A 106 7.54 8.75 5.25
CA VAL A 106 7.14 10.04 5.86
C VAL A 106 5.88 9.86 6.70
N LEU A 107 4.84 9.23 6.14
CA LEU A 107 3.56 9.08 6.83
C LEU A 107 3.70 8.26 8.13
N ALA A 108 4.53 7.23 8.13
CA ALA A 108 4.78 6.37 9.30
C ALA A 108 5.53 7.09 10.44
N GLU A 109 6.27 8.16 10.15
CA GLU A 109 6.91 9.00 11.17
C GLU A 109 5.93 10.05 11.72
N LEU A 110 4.94 10.44 10.93
CA LEU A 110 3.97 11.47 11.28
C LEU A 110 2.71 10.92 11.97
N ARG A 111 2.36 9.66 11.71
CA ARG A 111 1.05 9.08 12.06
C ARG A 111 1.19 7.71 12.72
N PRO A 112 0.25 7.35 13.61
CA PRO A 112 0.27 6.04 14.23
C PRO A 112 -0.02 4.92 13.20
N PRO A 113 0.37 3.66 13.48
CA PRO A 113 0.31 2.56 12.51
C PRO A 113 -1.07 2.36 11.88
N GLU A 114 -2.14 2.56 12.63
CA GLU A 114 -3.51 2.37 12.16
C GLU A 114 -3.91 3.33 11.04
N ASP A 115 -3.40 4.57 11.04
CA ASP A 115 -3.68 5.54 9.98
C ASP A 115 -2.85 5.26 8.72
N VAL A 116 -1.62 4.77 8.91
CA VAL A 116 -0.75 4.32 7.81
C VAL A 116 -1.37 3.12 7.10
N VAL A 117 -1.81 2.11 7.87
CA VAL A 117 -2.49 0.91 7.37
C VAL A 117 -3.80 1.29 6.69
N GLY A 118 -4.62 2.14 7.31
CA GLY A 118 -5.88 2.61 6.72
C GLY A 118 -5.66 3.31 5.38
N THR A 119 -4.62 4.14 5.27
CA THR A 119 -4.24 4.79 4.02
C THR A 119 -3.81 3.75 2.97
N GLY A 120 -2.96 2.80 3.33
CA GLY A 120 -2.51 1.74 2.42
C GLY A 120 -3.64 0.85 1.91
N LEU A 121 -4.55 0.44 2.80
CA LEU A 121 -5.73 -0.36 2.44
C LEU A 121 -6.70 0.40 1.55
N LYS A 122 -6.97 1.68 1.83
CA LYS A 122 -7.80 2.52 0.96
C LYS A 122 -7.22 2.62 -0.46
N LEU A 123 -5.90 2.76 -0.58
CA LEU A 123 -5.22 2.79 -1.88
C LEU A 123 -5.33 1.45 -2.59
N LEU A 124 -5.03 0.35 -1.90
CA LEU A 124 -5.09 -1.00 -2.44
C LEU A 124 -6.51 -1.38 -2.87
N HIS A 125 -7.53 -1.03 -2.10
CA HIS A 125 -8.93 -1.27 -2.44
C HIS A 125 -9.31 -0.62 -3.77
N ARG A 126 -8.89 0.63 -3.98
CA ARG A 126 -9.12 1.34 -5.24
C ARG A 126 -8.35 0.69 -6.39
N LEU A 127 -7.05 0.48 -6.19
CA LEU A 127 -6.15 -0.06 -7.22
C LEU A 127 -6.52 -1.50 -7.62
N GLY A 128 -7.01 -2.31 -6.69
CA GLY A 128 -7.43 -3.69 -6.94
C GLY A 128 -8.60 -3.81 -7.91
N ARG A 129 -9.40 -2.75 -8.08
CA ARG A 129 -10.53 -2.69 -9.02
C ARG A 129 -10.12 -2.24 -10.43
N GLU A 130 -8.86 -1.85 -10.59
CA GLU A 130 -8.33 -1.30 -11.84
C GLU A 130 -7.22 -2.21 -12.37
N TYR A 131 -7.30 -2.51 -13.66
CA TYR A 131 -6.17 -3.13 -14.36
C TYR A 131 -5.02 -2.12 -14.42
N SER A 132 -3.84 -2.54 -13.96
CA SER A 132 -2.61 -1.78 -14.14
C SER A 132 -1.59 -2.61 -14.90
N ARG A 133 -1.05 -2.03 -15.98
CA ARG A 133 0.07 -2.63 -16.72
C ARG A 133 1.33 -2.71 -15.85
N ASP A 134 1.53 -1.71 -15.00
CA ASP A 134 2.63 -1.65 -14.05
C ASP A 134 2.07 -1.66 -12.62
N PRO A 135 2.13 -2.79 -11.91
CA PRO A 135 1.56 -2.93 -10.58
C PRO A 135 2.51 -2.45 -9.47
N GLU A 136 3.62 -1.74 -9.76
CA GLU A 136 4.64 -1.36 -8.77
C GLU A 136 4.04 -0.77 -7.48
N LYS A 137 3.08 0.17 -7.61
CA LYS A 137 2.43 0.76 -6.43
C LYS A 137 1.68 -0.27 -5.57
N LYS A 138 0.98 -1.24 -6.19
CA LYS A 138 0.31 -2.33 -5.45
C LYS A 138 1.34 -3.15 -4.69
N LEU A 139 2.45 -3.50 -5.36
CA LEU A 139 3.54 -4.30 -4.78
C LEU A 139 4.20 -3.57 -3.60
N VAL A 140 4.52 -2.29 -3.73
CA VAL A 140 5.11 -1.49 -2.64
C VAL A 140 4.18 -1.42 -1.44
N LEU A 141 2.87 -1.19 -1.65
CA LEU A 141 1.89 -1.14 -0.58
C LEU A 141 1.73 -2.49 0.12
N LEU A 142 1.65 -3.60 -0.63
CA LEU A 142 1.52 -4.95 -0.09
C LEU A 142 2.78 -5.37 0.69
N SER A 143 3.97 -5.12 0.15
CA SER A 143 5.23 -5.40 0.86
C SER A 143 5.34 -4.60 2.14
N TRP A 144 5.00 -3.30 2.10
CA TRP A 144 4.99 -2.46 3.29
C TRP A 144 4.05 -3.01 4.37
N LEU A 145 2.83 -3.41 4.00
CA LEU A 145 1.87 -4.01 4.91
C LEU A 145 2.36 -5.34 5.51
N ALA A 146 2.99 -6.20 4.71
CA ALA A 146 3.52 -7.47 5.18
C ALA A 146 4.72 -7.31 6.14
N GLU A 147 5.58 -6.32 5.91
CA GLU A 147 6.81 -6.09 6.68
C GLU A 147 6.57 -5.34 8.00
N HIS A 148 5.71 -4.33 7.98
CA HIS A 148 5.58 -3.38 9.09
C HIS A 148 4.35 -3.64 9.96
N HIS A 149 3.44 -4.52 9.51
CA HIS A 149 2.18 -4.78 10.19
C HIS A 149 1.91 -6.29 10.30
N GLY A 150 1.30 -6.68 11.43
CA GLY A 150 0.87 -8.06 11.70
C GLY A 150 -0.55 -8.28 11.21
N ASP A 151 -1.43 -8.62 12.15
CA ASP A 151 -2.87 -8.66 11.88
C ASP A 151 -3.43 -7.24 11.70
N LEU A 152 -3.83 -6.94 10.46
CA LEU A 152 -4.39 -5.64 10.08
C LEU A 152 -5.79 -5.44 10.64
N THR A 153 -6.53 -6.53 10.87
CA THR A 153 -7.89 -6.51 11.43
C THR A 153 -7.88 -5.86 12.82
N SER A 154 -6.90 -6.24 13.64
CA SER A 154 -6.68 -5.63 14.96
C SER A 154 -6.40 -4.13 14.88
N LEU A 155 -5.62 -3.67 13.90
CA LEU A 155 -5.27 -2.25 13.72
C LEU A 155 -6.45 -1.41 13.21
N THR A 156 -7.26 -1.96 12.30
CA THR A 156 -8.43 -1.25 11.78
C THR A 156 -9.54 -1.15 12.83
N HIS A 157 -9.75 -2.17 13.67
CA HIS A 157 -10.67 -2.08 14.80
C HIS A 157 -10.21 -1.07 15.86
N ALA A 158 -8.90 -0.99 16.15
CA ALA A 158 -8.35 0.01 17.07
C ALA A 158 -8.60 1.45 16.58
N ALA A 159 -8.50 1.70 15.27
CA ALA A 159 -8.82 3.00 14.67
C ALA A 159 -10.30 3.40 14.87
N VAL A 160 -11.22 2.45 14.66
CA VAL A 160 -12.66 2.68 14.80
C VAL A 160 -13.05 2.95 16.26
N ALA A 161 -12.43 2.23 17.21
CA ALA A 161 -12.67 2.41 18.65
C ALA A 161 -12.09 3.74 19.19
N SER A 162 -11.01 4.23 18.59
CA SER A 162 -10.35 5.49 18.99
C SER A 162 -11.01 6.74 18.39
N THR A 163 -12.02 6.57 17.53
CA THR A 163 -12.76 7.69 16.91
C THR A 163 -14.02 8.01 17.73
N PRO A 164 -14.09 9.14 18.45
CA PRO A 164 -15.21 9.45 19.37
C PRO A 164 -16.57 9.67 18.70
N ALA A 165 -16.66 9.57 17.36
CA ALA A 165 -17.86 9.87 16.58
C ALA A 165 -18.62 8.64 16.05
N SER A 166 -18.11 7.40 16.16
CA SER A 166 -18.71 6.23 15.48
C SER A 166 -19.70 5.42 16.32
N ALA A 167 -19.77 5.62 17.64
CA ALA A 167 -20.65 4.83 18.51
C ALA A 167 -22.16 5.01 18.21
N ALA A 168 -22.56 6.06 17.50
CA ALA A 168 -23.96 6.32 17.15
C ALA A 168 -24.37 5.89 15.72
N ALA A 169 -23.43 5.48 14.86
CA ALA A 169 -23.71 5.25 13.44
C ALA A 169 -23.69 3.77 13.01
N VAL A 170 -23.22 2.85 13.86
CA VAL A 170 -22.99 1.45 13.46
C VAL A 170 -24.29 0.63 13.40
N GLU A 171 -25.39 1.05 14.03
CA GLU A 171 -26.65 0.29 14.01
C GLU A 171 -27.64 0.66 12.89
N ALA A 172 -27.33 1.63 12.03
CA ALA A 172 -28.34 2.14 11.08
C ALA A 172 -27.80 2.45 9.67
N SER A 173 -27.17 1.49 8.98
CA SER A 173 -27.09 1.54 7.50
C SER A 173 -26.55 0.25 6.87
N SER A 174 -27.42 -0.71 6.61
CA SER A 174 -27.32 -1.56 5.42
C SER A 174 -27.77 -0.74 4.21
N GLY A 175 -26.89 0.15 3.75
CA GLY A 175 -27.12 1.04 2.63
C GLY A 175 -25.84 1.80 2.31
N SER A 176 -25.37 1.66 1.07
CA SER A 176 -24.13 2.19 0.51
C SER A 176 -23.64 3.50 1.14
N VAL A 177 -22.57 3.40 1.94
CA VAL A 177 -21.80 4.57 2.38
C VAL A 177 -20.58 4.68 1.47
N GLU A 178 -20.63 5.59 0.50
CA GLU A 178 -19.41 6.12 -0.09
C GLU A 178 -18.62 6.82 1.02
N GLY A 179 -17.53 6.21 1.49
CA GLY A 179 -16.61 6.81 2.46
C GLY A 179 -16.20 5.96 3.67
N GLY A 180 -16.71 4.74 3.81
CA GLY A 180 -16.21 3.79 4.84
C GLY A 180 -14.81 3.27 4.52
N ALA A 181 -14.00 3.01 5.56
CA ALA A 181 -12.74 2.29 5.37
C ALA A 181 -13.06 0.90 4.77
N PRO A 182 -12.40 0.49 3.66
CA PRO A 182 -12.73 -0.78 3.03
C PRO A 182 -12.40 -1.93 3.98
N GLY A 183 -13.21 -3.00 3.92
CA GLY A 183 -12.93 -4.22 4.67
C GLY A 183 -11.54 -4.77 4.30
N VAL A 184 -10.76 -5.14 5.33
CA VAL A 184 -9.41 -5.72 5.15
C VAL A 184 -9.52 -6.97 4.28
N GLU A 185 -10.39 -7.91 4.67
CA GLU A 185 -10.61 -9.17 3.97
C GLU A 185 -11.01 -8.92 2.51
N ASP A 186 -12.06 -8.14 2.25
CA ASP A 186 -12.54 -7.88 0.89
C ASP A 186 -11.46 -7.26 -0.02
N THR A 187 -10.63 -6.36 0.54
CA THR A 187 -9.54 -5.74 -0.20
C THR A 187 -8.44 -6.74 -0.57
N LEU A 188 -8.05 -7.60 0.38
CA LEU A 188 -7.02 -8.60 0.15
C LEU A 188 -7.50 -9.71 -0.79
N LEU A 189 -8.73 -10.17 -0.64
CA LEU A 189 -9.31 -11.20 -1.51
C LEU A 189 -9.42 -10.71 -2.96
N ALA A 190 -9.81 -9.45 -3.19
CA ALA A 190 -9.82 -8.87 -4.52
C ALA A 190 -8.41 -8.85 -5.17
N LEU A 191 -7.35 -8.64 -4.37
CA LEU A 191 -5.96 -8.66 -4.87
C LEU A 191 -5.45 -10.07 -5.17
N LEU A 192 -6.04 -11.12 -4.58
CA LEU A 192 -5.76 -12.51 -4.98
C LEU A 192 -6.28 -12.82 -6.40
N GLU A 193 -7.17 -11.99 -6.94
CA GLU A 193 -7.66 -12.08 -8.32
C GLU A 193 -6.92 -11.17 -9.32
N ASP A 194 -5.88 -10.46 -8.87
CA ASP A 194 -5.12 -9.55 -9.74
C ASP A 194 -4.49 -10.29 -10.92
N PHE A 195 -4.34 -9.61 -12.06
CA PHE A 195 -3.73 -10.17 -13.27
C PHE A 195 -2.25 -10.50 -13.08
N SER A 196 -1.52 -9.71 -12.28
CA SER A 196 -0.11 -9.93 -11.99
C SER A 196 0.08 -11.03 -10.94
N ASP A 197 0.89 -12.04 -11.25
CA ASP A 197 1.25 -13.09 -10.29
C ASP A 197 2.05 -12.52 -9.10
N ASP A 198 2.90 -11.52 -9.34
CA ASP A 198 3.62 -10.83 -8.26
C ASP A 198 2.66 -10.15 -7.27
N VAL A 199 1.56 -9.55 -7.74
CA VAL A 199 0.55 -8.94 -6.86
C VAL A 199 -0.18 -10.01 -6.05
N ARG A 200 -0.57 -11.12 -6.69
CA ARG A 200 -1.21 -12.24 -5.99
C ARG A 200 -0.30 -12.81 -4.90
N ILE A 201 0.99 -13.00 -5.20
CA ILE A 201 1.99 -13.47 -4.23
C ILE A 201 2.17 -12.47 -3.09
N ALA A 202 2.28 -11.18 -3.39
CA ALA A 202 2.41 -10.15 -2.36
C ALA A 202 1.15 -10.08 -1.47
N ALA A 203 -0.05 -10.23 -2.05
CA ALA A 203 -1.30 -10.29 -1.30
C ALA A 203 -1.39 -11.53 -0.40
N LEU A 204 -0.97 -12.70 -0.89
CA LEU A 204 -0.89 -13.93 -0.09
C LEU A 204 -0.06 -13.75 1.18
N ARG A 205 1.06 -13.05 1.10
CA ARG A 205 1.94 -12.78 2.24
C ARG A 205 1.27 -11.91 3.30
N VAL A 206 0.40 -10.99 2.89
CA VAL A 206 -0.40 -10.20 3.83
C VAL A 206 -1.52 -11.06 4.42
N VAL A 207 -2.24 -11.84 3.59
CA VAL A 207 -3.32 -12.74 4.00
C VAL A 207 -2.84 -13.78 5.03
N ALA A 208 -1.65 -14.35 4.84
CA ALA A 208 -1.07 -15.36 5.75
C ALA A 208 -0.79 -14.83 7.17
N ARG A 209 -0.86 -13.51 7.38
CA ARG A 209 -0.67 -12.85 8.68
C ARG A 209 -2.01 -12.45 9.33
N GLN A 210 -3.13 -12.70 8.66
CA GLN A 210 -4.47 -12.40 9.16
C GLN A 210 -5.08 -13.63 9.84
N SER A 211 -6.19 -13.42 10.55
CA SER A 211 -6.98 -14.53 11.09
C SER A 211 -7.64 -15.34 9.95
N LEU A 212 -7.56 -16.67 10.03
CA LEU A 212 -8.18 -17.56 9.05
C LEU A 212 -9.71 -17.48 9.16
N THR A 213 -10.36 -17.15 8.05
CA THR A 213 -11.81 -17.21 7.86
C THR A 213 -12.17 -18.26 6.81
N GLU A 214 -13.44 -18.67 6.74
CA GLU A 214 -13.91 -19.57 5.69
C GLU A 214 -13.76 -18.96 4.29
N ARG A 215 -14.00 -17.66 4.13
CA ARG A 215 -13.80 -16.95 2.85
C ARG A 215 -12.34 -16.95 2.43
N THR A 216 -11.42 -16.73 3.39
CA THR A 216 -9.98 -16.78 3.14
C THR A 216 -9.56 -18.20 2.76
N ARG A 217 -10.00 -19.22 3.50
CA ARG A 217 -9.75 -20.63 3.18
C ARG A 217 -10.17 -20.95 1.74
N GLU A 218 -11.40 -20.60 1.39
CA GLU A 218 -11.98 -20.88 0.07
C GLU A 218 -11.21 -20.15 -1.04
N ALA A 219 -10.93 -18.86 -0.87
CA ALA A 219 -10.16 -18.08 -1.84
C ALA A 219 -8.74 -18.60 -2.07
N LEU A 220 -8.05 -19.08 -1.03
CA LEU A 220 -6.73 -19.71 -1.17
C LEU A 220 -6.81 -21.00 -1.99
N VAL A 221 -7.84 -21.83 -1.76
CA VAL A 221 -8.04 -23.06 -2.54
C VAL A 221 -8.41 -22.74 -3.98
N GLU A 222 -9.30 -21.79 -4.23
CA GLU A 222 -9.66 -21.35 -5.58
C GLU A 222 -8.46 -20.80 -6.33
N LEU A 223 -7.62 -19.97 -5.68
CA LEU A 223 -6.38 -19.48 -6.25
C LEU A 223 -5.43 -20.64 -6.62
N LEU A 224 -5.26 -21.63 -5.73
CA LEU A 224 -4.44 -22.81 -5.99
C LEU A 224 -4.89 -23.57 -7.24
N LEU A 225 -6.21 -23.75 -7.41
CA LEU A 225 -6.79 -24.48 -8.52
C LEU A 225 -6.74 -23.69 -9.83
N ARG A 226 -7.01 -22.38 -9.77
CA ARG A 226 -6.96 -21.47 -10.92
C ARG A 226 -5.54 -21.33 -11.45
N ASP A 227 -4.57 -21.14 -10.56
CA ASP A 227 -3.16 -20.90 -10.89
C ASP A 227 -2.31 -22.18 -10.85
N LYS A 228 -2.94 -23.34 -11.04
CA LYS A 228 -2.29 -24.67 -10.90
C LYS A 228 -0.99 -24.83 -11.68
N ASP A 229 -0.86 -24.16 -12.83
CA ASP A 229 0.33 -24.24 -13.71
C ASP A 229 1.38 -23.15 -13.40
N ASN A 230 1.06 -22.18 -12.54
CA ASN A 230 2.01 -21.18 -12.07
C ASN A 230 2.72 -21.68 -10.80
N ALA A 231 3.93 -22.23 -10.97
CA ALA A 231 4.70 -22.78 -9.86
C ALA A 231 5.02 -21.77 -8.74
N ARG A 232 5.20 -20.47 -9.07
CA ARG A 232 5.49 -19.43 -8.09
C ARG A 232 4.28 -19.18 -7.18
N VAL A 233 3.11 -18.96 -7.79
CA VAL A 233 1.86 -18.75 -7.06
C VAL A 233 1.50 -20.01 -6.28
N ARG A 234 1.53 -21.17 -6.91
CA ARG A 234 1.23 -22.46 -6.27
C ARG A 234 2.06 -22.69 -5.00
N GLY A 235 3.37 -22.46 -5.06
CA GLY A 235 4.27 -22.62 -3.90
C GLY A 235 3.93 -21.67 -2.74
N GLU A 236 3.62 -20.41 -3.04
CA GLU A 236 3.24 -19.39 -2.05
C GLU A 236 1.85 -19.66 -1.46
N VAL A 237 0.89 -20.15 -2.25
CA VAL A 237 -0.44 -20.55 -1.73
C VAL A 237 -0.32 -21.74 -0.78
N LEU A 238 0.48 -22.76 -1.13
CA LEU A 238 0.72 -23.92 -0.26
C LEU A 238 1.41 -23.51 1.05
N GLN A 239 2.34 -22.55 0.98
CA GLN A 239 2.95 -21.94 2.17
C GLN A 239 1.90 -21.25 3.03
N ALA A 240 1.06 -20.39 2.44
CA ALA A 240 0.00 -19.68 3.16
C ALA A 240 -1.03 -20.62 3.81
N LEU A 241 -1.47 -21.66 3.09
CA LEU A 241 -2.36 -22.69 3.63
C LEU A 241 -1.73 -23.42 4.82
N ALA A 242 -0.42 -23.72 4.75
CA ALA A 242 0.31 -24.36 5.84
C ALA A 242 0.47 -23.44 7.06
N ASP A 243 0.82 -22.17 6.85
CA ASP A 243 1.02 -21.18 7.91
C ASP A 243 -0.29 -20.86 8.65
N LEU A 244 -1.39 -20.75 7.92
CA LEU A 244 -2.73 -20.55 8.49
C LEU A 244 -3.33 -21.83 9.08
N GLY A 245 -2.76 -23.00 8.81
CA GLY A 245 -3.33 -24.29 9.19
C GLY A 245 -4.68 -24.58 8.52
N ALA A 246 -4.90 -24.05 7.33
CA ALA A 246 -6.15 -24.17 6.57
C ALA A 246 -6.35 -25.59 6.05
N ASP A 247 -7.59 -26.09 6.13
CA ASP A 247 -7.99 -27.36 5.53
C ASP A 247 -8.55 -27.17 4.13
N VAL A 248 -8.43 -28.23 3.32
CA VAL A 248 -8.94 -28.28 1.94
C VAL A 248 -10.13 -29.24 1.79
N LYS A 249 -10.95 -29.37 2.84
CA LYS A 249 -12.17 -30.19 2.78
C LYS A 249 -13.06 -29.74 1.64
N GLY A 250 -13.60 -30.71 0.90
CA GLY A 250 -14.34 -30.49 -0.35
C GLY A 250 -13.46 -30.50 -1.60
N TYR A 251 -12.16 -30.23 -1.48
CA TYR A 251 -11.23 -30.10 -2.61
C TYR A 251 -10.05 -31.07 -2.56
N ARG A 252 -10.06 -32.01 -1.61
CA ARG A 252 -8.92 -32.88 -1.31
C ARG A 252 -8.29 -33.55 -2.55
N PRO A 253 -9.04 -34.25 -3.44
CA PRO A 253 -8.42 -34.89 -4.60
C PRO A 253 -7.75 -33.89 -5.56
N SER A 254 -8.37 -32.72 -5.73
CA SER A 254 -7.85 -31.66 -6.60
C SER A 254 -6.59 -31.03 -6.03
N VAL A 255 -6.53 -30.81 -4.71
CA VAL A 255 -5.36 -30.24 -4.03
C VAL A 255 -4.22 -31.26 -3.95
N GLU A 256 -4.51 -32.54 -3.66
CA GLU A 256 -3.49 -33.60 -3.62
C GLU A 256 -2.74 -33.71 -4.95
N ALA A 257 -3.42 -33.54 -6.08
CA ALA A 257 -2.80 -33.54 -7.40
C ALA A 257 -1.85 -32.35 -7.67
N LEU A 258 -1.91 -31.30 -6.85
CA LEU A 258 -1.11 -30.07 -6.98
C LEU A 258 0.01 -29.97 -5.93
N LEU A 259 0.04 -30.88 -4.95
CA LEU A 259 1.10 -30.91 -3.96
C LEU A 259 2.45 -31.22 -4.59
N VAL A 260 3.45 -30.48 -4.13
CA VAL A 260 4.86 -30.69 -4.48
C VAL A 260 5.67 -30.68 -3.19
N GLU A 261 6.79 -31.41 -3.15
CA GLU A 261 7.67 -31.37 -1.98
C GLU A 261 8.06 -29.91 -1.64
N PRO A 262 8.12 -29.54 -0.35
CA PRO A 262 7.96 -30.38 0.83
C PRO A 262 6.51 -30.49 1.36
N TYR A 263 5.49 -30.12 0.59
CA TYR A 263 4.11 -30.06 1.09
C TYR A 263 3.36 -31.39 1.04
N SER A 264 2.52 -31.64 2.04
CA SER A 264 1.64 -32.82 2.15
C SER A 264 0.30 -32.46 2.81
N LEU A 265 -0.72 -33.32 2.68
CA LEU A 265 -1.97 -33.20 3.44
C LEU A 265 -1.98 -34.17 4.62
N ASP A 266 -2.39 -33.69 5.80
CA ASP A 266 -2.66 -34.57 6.94
C ASP A 266 -4.03 -35.28 6.84
N ARG A 267 -4.39 -36.04 7.88
CA ARG A 267 -5.66 -36.78 7.95
C ARG A 267 -6.89 -35.86 8.01
N GLU A 268 -6.74 -34.65 8.53
CA GLU A 268 -7.80 -33.65 8.62
C GLU A 268 -7.95 -32.87 7.31
N GLY A 269 -7.01 -33.05 6.36
CA GLY A 269 -6.98 -32.34 5.11
C GLY A 269 -6.30 -30.97 5.21
N LYS A 270 -5.48 -30.73 6.24
CA LYS A 270 -4.68 -29.51 6.35
C LYS A 270 -3.37 -29.65 5.60
N VAL A 271 -2.95 -28.57 4.96
CA VAL A 271 -1.63 -28.51 4.31
C VAL A 271 -0.55 -28.45 5.38
N LYS A 272 0.49 -29.26 5.23
CA LYS A 272 1.68 -29.30 6.10
C LYS A 272 2.92 -29.17 5.26
N LYS A 273 3.87 -28.35 5.72
CA LYS A 273 5.21 -28.28 5.18
C LYS A 273 6.11 -29.29 5.91
N GLY A 274 6.69 -30.22 5.17
CA GLY A 274 7.74 -31.11 5.65
C GLY A 274 8.95 -30.30 6.12
N ARG A 275 9.67 -30.83 7.12
CA ARG A 275 10.93 -30.25 7.58
C ARG A 275 12.04 -30.46 6.56
#